data_AF-A0A151AZP2-F1
#
_entry.id   AF-A0A151AZP2-F1
#
_cell.length_a   1.000
_cell.length_b   1.000
_cell.length_c   1.000
_cell.angle_alpha   90.00
_cell.angle_beta   90.00
_cell.angle_gamma   90.00
#
_symmetry.space_group_name_H-M   'P 1'
#
loop_
_entity.id
_entity.type
_entity.pdbx_description
1 polymer ?
#
loop_
_entity_poly.entity_id
_entity_poly.type
_entity_poly.pdbx_seq_one_letter_code
_entity_poly.pdbx_strand_id
1 'polypeptide(L)'
;MLIRERIENNEKMTLIDGAALSINSKGRKKEEEQCSVRTVYMVDRDRIIHSKSFRRLKHKTQVYIKTSSDHYRTRLTHTLEVAQIARTIGKGIGLNEDLIEAIALGHDIGHVAFAHNGEEVLNELLPNGFKHNINSIRVLTKIERQGKGLNLTEEVLDGILYHSGFSSKDDIASTLEGQVVKYSDKIAYVNHDIDDSIRAGLLNEKDIPKYILDVLGYSHSERIDTLVKDCIYSTIDNIKNGNKRVILSERIEVALQKLRNFMFENIYQGDILKVERDKAKFVLRQVFNYFLKNPKEMPSFYLNIVNDEGLHQGVADYISGMSDDYCLFLFNKIYVPKFVFY
;
A
#
# COMPACT_ATOMS: atom_id res chain seq x y z
N MET A 1 29.67 -23.42 2.75
CA MET A 1 29.03 -22.10 2.65
C MET A 1 27.68 -22.29 1.98
N LEU A 2 26.60 -21.96 2.67
CA LEU A 2 25.23 -22.08 2.15
C LEU A 2 25.00 -21.06 1.03
N ILE A 3 24.02 -21.31 0.15
CA ILE A 3 23.69 -20.37 -0.94
C ILE A 3 23.27 -19.01 -0.35
N ARG A 4 22.48 -19.03 0.73
CA ARG A 4 22.08 -17.83 1.47
C ARG A 4 23.27 -16.99 1.93
N GLU A 5 24.26 -17.61 2.59
CA GLU A 5 25.46 -16.92 3.10
C GLU A 5 26.24 -16.26 1.95
N ARG A 6 26.23 -16.87 0.75
CA ARG A 6 26.87 -16.28 -0.44
C ARG A 6 26.15 -15.00 -0.87
N ILE A 7 24.82 -14.99 -0.84
CA ILE A 7 24.02 -13.80 -1.17
C ILE A 7 24.26 -12.71 -0.13
N GLU A 8 24.21 -13.05 1.16
CA GLU A 8 24.50 -12.14 2.28
C GLU A 8 25.90 -11.50 2.18
N ASN A 9 26.91 -12.27 1.76
CA ASN A 9 28.26 -11.74 1.54
C ASN A 9 28.36 -10.85 0.30
N ASN A 10 27.61 -11.15 -0.77
CA ASN A 10 27.55 -10.25 -1.92
C ASN A 10 26.91 -8.91 -1.54
N GLU A 11 25.82 -8.92 -0.75
CA GLU A 11 25.18 -7.69 -0.24
C GLU A 11 26.21 -6.78 0.46
N LYS A 12 27.05 -7.35 1.34
CA LYS A 12 28.12 -6.59 2.03
C LYS A 12 29.13 -5.94 1.10
N MET A 13 29.41 -6.55 -0.05
CA MET A 13 30.41 -6.07 -1.00
C MET A 13 29.83 -5.04 -1.97
N THR A 14 28.54 -5.13 -2.29
CA THR A 14 27.94 -4.34 -3.37
C THR A 14 27.05 -3.19 -2.90
N LEU A 15 26.41 -3.31 -1.74
CA LEU A 15 25.49 -2.30 -1.24
C LEU A 15 26.23 -1.13 -0.56
N ILE A 16 25.63 0.05 -0.61
CA ILE A 16 26.22 1.26 -0.03
C ILE A 16 26.18 1.24 1.51
N ASP A 17 27.03 2.06 2.14
CA ASP A 17 26.92 2.33 3.57
C ASP A 17 25.58 3.01 3.90
N GLY A 18 24.76 2.34 4.71
CA GLY A 18 23.39 2.74 5.04
C GLY A 18 22.30 1.87 4.42
N ALA A 19 22.64 1.00 3.46
CA ALA A 19 21.72 -0.04 2.99
C ALA A 19 21.50 -1.13 4.06
N ALA A 20 20.31 -1.70 4.09
CA ALA A 20 19.99 -2.79 5.01
C ALA A 20 20.59 -4.11 4.51
N LEU A 21 21.46 -4.71 5.32
CA LEU A 21 22.05 -6.01 5.05
C LEU A 21 21.22 -7.11 5.71
N SER A 22 20.85 -8.14 4.95
CA SER A 22 19.98 -9.21 5.45
C SER A 22 20.61 -10.00 6.61
N ILE A 23 21.94 -10.13 6.62
CA ILE A 23 22.74 -10.72 7.70
C ILE A 23 22.72 -9.92 9.00
N ASN A 24 22.45 -8.61 8.93
CA ASN A 24 22.39 -7.72 10.08
C ASN A 24 20.94 -7.42 10.48
N SER A 25 19.98 -8.22 9.99
CA SER A 25 18.57 -8.03 10.33
C SER A 25 18.35 -8.15 11.84
N LYS A 26 17.45 -7.32 12.37
CA LYS A 26 16.92 -7.42 13.74
C LYS A 26 16.14 -8.72 13.98
N GLY A 27 15.84 -9.45 12.90
CA GLY A 27 15.22 -10.75 12.96
C GLY A 27 13.70 -10.69 13.02
N ARG A 28 13.11 -11.76 13.53
CA ARG A 28 11.67 -12.02 13.55
C ARG A 28 11.20 -12.11 15.00
N LYS A 29 9.92 -11.81 15.24
CA LYS A 29 9.34 -11.94 16.59
C LYS A 29 9.40 -13.38 17.12
N LYS A 30 9.19 -14.37 16.26
CA LYS A 30 9.40 -15.79 16.60
C LYS A 30 10.66 -16.27 15.87
N GLU A 31 11.61 -16.82 16.62
CA GLU A 31 12.80 -17.42 16.04
C GLU A 31 12.42 -18.62 15.17
N GLU A 32 13.06 -18.72 14.01
CA GLU A 32 12.87 -19.76 13.01
C GLU A 32 14.21 -20.12 12.41
N GLU A 33 14.39 -21.38 12.01
CA GLU A 33 15.59 -21.81 11.31
C GLU A 33 15.73 -21.04 9.98
N GLN A 34 16.93 -20.52 9.74
CA GLN A 34 17.22 -19.76 8.53
C GLN A 34 17.27 -20.68 7.31
N CYS A 35 16.75 -20.20 6.17
CA CYS A 35 16.75 -20.98 4.93
C CYS A 35 18.19 -21.20 4.42
N SER A 36 18.48 -22.37 3.84
CA SER A 36 19.78 -22.64 3.23
C SER A 36 20.03 -21.86 1.93
N VAL A 37 18.97 -21.34 1.29
CA VAL A 37 19.02 -20.71 -0.04
C VAL A 37 18.68 -19.22 -0.04
N ARG A 38 17.62 -18.83 0.67
CA ARG A 38 17.04 -17.48 0.61
C ARG A 38 17.45 -16.65 1.82
N THR A 39 17.75 -15.36 1.60
CA THR A 39 17.93 -14.40 2.70
C THR A 39 16.63 -14.16 3.46
N VAL A 40 16.71 -13.52 4.62
CA VAL A 40 15.51 -13.24 5.44
C VAL A 40 14.47 -12.38 4.71
N TYR A 41 14.91 -11.43 3.87
CA TYR A 41 14.03 -10.56 3.10
C TYR A 41 13.40 -11.26 1.90
N MET A 42 14.16 -12.14 1.22
CA MET A 42 13.60 -13.02 0.18
C MET A 42 12.49 -13.93 0.74
N VAL A 43 12.69 -14.49 1.94
CA VAL A 43 11.66 -15.30 2.60
C VAL A 43 10.41 -14.47 2.91
N ASP A 44 10.57 -13.21 3.31
CA ASP A 44 9.46 -12.31 3.61
C ASP A 44 8.65 -11.96 2.39
N ARG A 45 9.33 -11.58 1.30
CA ARG A 45 8.71 -11.38 -0.01
C ARG A 45 7.83 -12.57 -0.39
N ASP A 46 8.39 -13.77 -0.31
CA ASP A 46 7.68 -14.99 -0.71
C ASP A 46 6.46 -15.25 0.20
N ARG A 47 6.58 -15.00 1.51
CA ARG A 47 5.45 -15.11 2.46
C ARG A 47 4.33 -14.14 2.13
N ILE A 48 4.66 -12.91 1.78
CA ILE A 48 3.71 -11.86 1.40
C ILE A 48 2.99 -12.26 0.12
N ILE A 49 3.72 -12.61 -0.95
CA ILE A 49 3.16 -13.01 -2.26
C ILE A 49 2.18 -14.18 -2.12
N HIS A 50 2.52 -15.19 -1.32
CA HIS A 50 1.67 -16.37 -1.15
C HIS A 50 0.52 -16.19 -0.14
N SER A 51 0.42 -15.04 0.53
CA SER A 51 -0.66 -14.76 1.49
C SER A 51 -2.04 -14.69 0.81
N LYS A 52 -3.10 -14.87 1.60
CA LYS A 52 -4.47 -14.70 1.08
C LYS A 52 -4.77 -13.23 0.85
N SER A 53 -4.27 -12.35 1.71
CA SER A 53 -4.54 -10.92 1.62
C SER A 53 -3.87 -10.28 0.41
N PHE A 54 -2.65 -10.69 0.03
CA PHE A 54 -2.03 -10.25 -1.22
C PHE A 54 -2.86 -10.63 -2.45
N ARG A 55 -3.38 -11.88 -2.50
CA ARG A 55 -4.27 -12.33 -3.59
C ARG A 55 -5.55 -11.49 -3.70
N ARG A 56 -6.07 -10.98 -2.57
CA ARG A 56 -7.28 -10.14 -2.56
C ARG A 56 -7.04 -8.77 -3.18
N LEU A 57 -5.80 -8.27 -3.27
CA LEU A 57 -5.49 -7.00 -3.92
C LEU A 57 -5.96 -6.96 -5.38
N LYS A 58 -6.03 -8.12 -6.05
CA LYS A 58 -6.62 -8.25 -7.40
C LYS A 58 -8.10 -7.83 -7.46
N HIS A 59 -8.82 -8.00 -6.36
CA HIS A 59 -10.27 -7.75 -6.26
C HIS A 59 -10.58 -6.49 -5.43
N LYS A 60 -9.59 -5.62 -5.22
CA LYS A 60 -9.77 -4.31 -4.58
C LYS A 60 -9.42 -3.22 -5.59
N THR A 61 -10.32 -2.25 -5.71
CA THR A 61 -10.11 -1.07 -6.54
C THR A 61 -9.07 -0.15 -5.90
N GLN A 62 -8.23 0.47 -6.74
CA GLN A 62 -7.28 1.49 -6.30
C GLN A 62 -8.00 2.83 -6.12
N VAL A 63 -8.74 3.26 -7.14
CA VAL A 63 -9.66 4.41 -7.12
C VAL A 63 -11.05 3.89 -7.48
N TYR A 64 -12.09 4.35 -6.77
CA TYR A 64 -13.47 3.91 -7.02
C TYR A 64 -14.04 4.57 -8.28
N ILE A 65 -13.48 4.22 -9.44
CA ILE A 65 -14.01 4.50 -10.76
C ILE A 65 -14.05 3.15 -11.47
N LYS A 66 -15.11 2.38 -11.24
CA LYS A 66 -15.36 1.19 -12.05
C LYS A 66 -15.87 1.67 -13.41
N THR A 67 -14.95 2.10 -14.27
CA THR A 67 -15.28 2.28 -15.69
C THR A 67 -15.74 0.92 -16.22
N SER A 68 -16.63 0.90 -17.21
CA SER A 68 -17.08 -0.32 -17.88
C SER A 68 -15.99 -1.03 -18.71
N SER A 69 -14.72 -0.66 -18.52
CA SER A 69 -13.56 -1.11 -19.27
C SER A 69 -12.80 -2.19 -18.51
N ASP A 70 -12.30 -3.20 -19.21
CA ASP A 70 -11.49 -4.30 -18.64
C ASP A 70 -10.09 -3.85 -18.16
N HIS A 71 -9.74 -2.57 -18.32
CA HIS A 71 -8.42 -2.00 -18.03
C HIS A 71 -8.36 -1.16 -16.74
N TYR A 72 -9.34 -1.28 -15.84
CA TYR A 72 -9.31 -0.55 -14.57
C TYR A 72 -8.17 -1.05 -13.66
N ARG A 73 -7.46 -0.12 -13.02
CA ARG A 73 -6.35 -0.45 -12.11
C ARG A 73 -6.90 -1.05 -10.81
N THR A 74 -6.23 -2.10 -10.35
CA THR A 74 -6.49 -2.74 -9.05
C THR A 74 -5.36 -2.37 -8.08
N ARG A 75 -5.56 -2.64 -6.79
CA ARG A 75 -4.46 -2.50 -5.82
C ARG A 75 -3.27 -3.38 -6.16
N LEU A 76 -3.52 -4.54 -6.78
CA LEU A 76 -2.43 -5.43 -7.20
C LEU A 76 -1.59 -4.80 -8.30
N THR A 77 -2.19 -4.19 -9.33
CA THR A 77 -1.42 -3.54 -10.40
C THR A 77 -0.65 -2.33 -9.86
N HIS A 78 -1.28 -1.52 -9.01
CA HIS A 78 -0.60 -0.43 -8.29
C HIS A 78 0.61 -0.95 -7.51
N THR A 79 0.42 -2.00 -6.71
CA THR A 79 1.48 -2.62 -5.90
C THR A 79 2.66 -3.10 -6.75
N LEU A 80 2.39 -3.71 -7.92
CA LEU A 80 3.44 -4.17 -8.83
C LEU A 80 4.23 -3.01 -9.44
N GLU A 81 3.55 -1.92 -9.79
CA GLU A 81 4.17 -0.71 -10.33
C GLU A 81 5.01 0.01 -9.27
N VAL A 82 4.51 0.14 -8.03
CA VAL A 82 5.29 0.63 -6.89
C VAL A 82 6.55 -0.22 -6.69
N ALA A 83 6.42 -1.55 -6.71
CA ALA A 83 7.57 -2.45 -6.58
C ALA A 83 8.60 -2.24 -7.70
N GLN A 84 8.16 -2.06 -8.95
CA GLN A 84 9.04 -1.82 -10.09
C GLN A 84 9.79 -0.48 -9.99
N ILE A 85 9.08 0.61 -9.64
CA ILE A 85 9.67 1.93 -9.42
C ILE A 85 10.66 1.87 -8.26
N ALA A 86 10.25 1.30 -7.12
CA ALA A 86 11.07 1.22 -5.91
C ALA A 86 12.35 0.43 -6.13
N ARG A 87 12.28 -0.70 -6.83
CA ARG A 87 13.47 -1.49 -7.17
C ARG A 87 14.40 -0.75 -8.12
N THR A 88 13.85 0.01 -9.07
CA THR A 88 14.67 0.84 -9.98
C THR A 88 15.43 1.92 -9.21
N ILE A 89 14.74 2.63 -8.31
CA ILE A 89 15.36 3.64 -7.43
C ILE A 89 16.40 2.99 -6.50
N GLY A 90 16.01 1.91 -5.81
CA GLY A 90 16.88 1.19 -4.88
C GLY A 90 18.15 0.68 -5.54
N LYS A 91 18.03 0.06 -6.72
CA LYS A 91 19.18 -0.41 -7.49
C LYS A 91 20.07 0.73 -7.99
N GLY A 92 19.48 1.84 -8.40
CA GLY A 92 20.22 3.04 -8.82
C GLY A 92 21.05 3.65 -7.69
N ILE A 93 20.56 3.58 -6.44
CA ILE A 93 21.26 4.07 -5.25
C ILE A 93 22.25 3.04 -4.69
N GLY A 94 21.98 1.74 -4.87
CA GLY A 94 22.76 0.63 -4.30
C GLY A 94 22.20 0.10 -2.97
N LEU A 95 20.88 0.03 -2.85
CA LEU A 95 20.13 -0.48 -1.68
C LEU A 95 19.68 -1.94 -1.86
N ASN A 96 19.16 -2.55 -0.80
CA ASN A 96 18.71 -3.94 -0.84
C ASN A 96 17.38 -4.11 -1.61
N GLU A 97 17.46 -4.64 -2.84
CA GLU A 97 16.28 -4.85 -3.70
C GLU A 97 15.25 -5.81 -3.08
N ASP A 98 15.68 -6.87 -2.39
CA ASP A 98 14.76 -7.86 -1.80
C ASP A 98 13.95 -7.26 -0.63
N LEU A 99 14.57 -6.41 0.19
CA LEU A 99 13.86 -5.68 1.25
C LEU A 99 12.86 -4.69 0.65
N ILE A 100 13.27 -3.93 -0.36
CA ILE A 100 12.39 -2.98 -1.08
C ILE A 100 11.18 -3.72 -1.66
N GLU A 101 11.41 -4.84 -2.34
CA GLU A 101 10.36 -5.65 -2.96
C GLU A 101 9.41 -6.21 -1.90
N ALA A 102 9.93 -6.75 -0.79
CA ALA A 102 9.09 -7.25 0.30
C ALA A 102 8.20 -6.15 0.91
N ILE A 103 8.75 -4.97 1.17
CA ILE A 103 7.99 -3.82 1.71
C ILE A 103 6.93 -3.37 0.69
N ALA A 104 7.33 -3.16 -0.57
CA ALA A 104 6.44 -2.70 -1.63
C ALA A 104 5.29 -3.68 -1.85
N LEU A 105 5.51 -5.00 -1.82
CA LEU A 105 4.42 -5.96 -1.99
C LEU A 105 3.48 -6.03 -0.78
N GLY A 106 3.94 -5.62 0.40
CA GLY A 106 3.16 -5.67 1.63
C GLY A 106 2.44 -4.37 2.01
N HIS A 107 2.81 -3.23 1.43
CA HIS A 107 2.37 -1.90 1.91
C HIS A 107 0.84 -1.74 1.93
N ASP A 108 0.18 -2.27 0.89
CA ASP A 108 -1.23 -2.04 0.60
C ASP A 108 -2.19 -3.12 1.11
N ILE A 109 -1.67 -4.16 1.78
CA ILE A 109 -2.43 -5.33 2.22
C ILE A 109 -3.57 -5.00 3.20
N GLY A 110 -3.41 -3.95 4.01
CA GLY A 110 -4.35 -3.51 5.03
C GLY A 110 -5.50 -2.66 4.52
N HIS A 111 -5.55 -2.31 3.24
CA HIS A 111 -6.64 -1.50 2.71
C HIS A 111 -7.97 -2.24 2.81
N VAL A 112 -9.01 -1.53 3.24
CA VAL A 112 -10.41 -1.99 3.25
C VAL A 112 -11.02 -1.91 1.85
N ALA A 113 -12.16 -2.56 1.65
CA ALA A 113 -12.94 -2.44 0.42
C ALA A 113 -13.29 -0.97 0.11
N PHE A 114 -13.40 -0.64 -1.17
CA PHE A 114 -13.75 0.70 -1.70
C PHE A 114 -12.70 1.80 -1.49
N ALA A 115 -11.42 1.41 -1.41
CA ALA A 115 -10.27 2.30 -1.32
C ALA A 115 -10.40 3.32 -0.17
N HIS A 116 -10.07 4.60 -0.40
CA HIS A 116 -10.06 5.64 0.62
C HIS A 116 -11.42 5.85 1.29
N ASN A 117 -12.54 5.59 0.59
CA ASN A 117 -13.87 5.73 1.17
C ASN A 117 -14.10 4.73 2.29
N GLY A 118 -13.58 3.51 2.13
CA GLY A 118 -13.70 2.49 3.16
C GLY A 118 -12.88 2.82 4.38
N GLU A 119 -11.67 3.37 4.17
CA GLU A 119 -10.79 3.82 5.25
C GLU A 119 -11.42 4.96 6.04
N GLU A 120 -11.99 5.96 5.36
CA GLU A 120 -12.72 7.06 6.01
C GLU A 120 -13.88 6.53 6.87
N VAL A 121 -14.69 5.62 6.32
CA VAL A 121 -15.82 5.02 7.04
C VAL A 121 -15.34 4.23 8.27
N LEU A 122 -14.33 3.37 8.14
CA LEU A 122 -13.82 2.63 9.29
C LEU A 122 -13.16 3.56 10.32
N ASN A 123 -12.52 4.63 9.88
CA ASN A 123 -11.90 5.61 10.78
C ASN A 123 -12.95 6.34 11.64
N GLU A 124 -14.12 6.63 11.08
CA GLU A 124 -15.23 7.18 11.86
C GLU A 124 -15.91 6.15 12.77
N LEU A 125 -16.05 4.91 12.31
CA LEU A 125 -16.76 3.86 13.04
C LEU A 125 -15.93 3.22 14.16
N LEU A 126 -14.60 3.29 14.09
CA LEU A 126 -13.72 2.73 15.10
C LEU A 126 -13.36 3.78 16.16
N PRO A 127 -13.44 3.42 17.47
CA PRO A 127 -13.13 4.35 18.55
C PRO A 127 -11.71 4.95 18.50
N ASN A 128 -10.75 4.16 18.01
CA ASN A 128 -9.33 4.54 17.92
C ASN A 128 -8.94 4.99 16.50
N GLY A 129 -9.92 5.18 15.61
CA GLY A 129 -9.68 5.42 14.20
C GLY A 129 -9.22 4.18 13.43
N PHE A 130 -8.94 4.38 12.15
CA PHE A 130 -8.45 3.36 11.22
C PHE A 130 -7.43 3.99 10.29
N LYS A 131 -6.30 3.30 10.10
CA LYS A 131 -5.33 3.63 9.06
C LYS A 131 -4.88 2.37 8.34
N HIS A 132 -4.86 2.40 7.01
CA HIS A 132 -4.55 1.23 6.20
C HIS A 132 -3.15 0.66 6.50
N ASN A 133 -2.14 1.52 6.70
CA ASN A 133 -0.77 1.11 7.02
C ASN A 133 -0.69 0.37 8.37
N ILE A 134 -1.40 0.83 9.40
CA ILE A 134 -1.50 0.14 10.70
C ILE A 134 -2.23 -1.19 10.52
N ASN A 135 -3.30 -1.20 9.72
CA ASN A 135 -4.02 -2.43 9.43
C ASN A 135 -3.18 -3.43 8.61
N SER A 136 -2.26 -2.97 7.73
CA SER A 136 -1.33 -3.85 7.01
C SER A 136 -0.48 -4.64 8.01
N ILE A 137 0.07 -3.97 9.02
CA ILE A 137 0.82 -4.64 10.11
C ILE A 137 -0.06 -5.62 10.86
N ARG A 138 -1.29 -5.22 11.22
CA ARG A 138 -2.24 -6.11 11.91
C ARG A 138 -2.55 -7.35 11.07
N VAL A 139 -2.80 -7.19 9.77
CA VAL A 139 -3.10 -8.30 8.87
C VAL A 139 -1.92 -9.26 8.79
N LEU A 140 -0.71 -8.75 8.61
CA LEU A 140 0.51 -9.55 8.44
C LEU A 140 0.95 -10.25 9.73
N THR A 141 0.64 -9.68 10.90
CA THR A 141 1.12 -10.21 12.19
C THR A 141 0.06 -10.99 12.96
N LYS A 142 -1.22 -10.67 12.81
CA LYS A 142 -2.32 -11.27 13.58
C LYS A 142 -3.41 -11.95 12.75
N ILE A 143 -3.74 -11.47 11.55
CA ILE A 143 -4.90 -12.00 10.81
C ILE A 143 -4.51 -13.18 9.91
N GLU A 144 -3.40 -13.05 9.19
CA GLU A 144 -2.93 -14.08 8.27
C GLU A 144 -2.69 -15.41 8.98
N ARG A 145 -2.91 -16.51 8.23
CA ARG A 145 -2.81 -17.88 8.74
C ARG A 145 -3.66 -18.14 10.01
N GLN A 146 -4.86 -17.55 10.08
CA GLN A 146 -5.84 -17.74 11.16
C GLN A 146 -5.26 -17.43 12.54
N GLY A 147 -4.66 -16.25 12.72
CA GLY A 147 -4.12 -15.84 14.03
C GLY A 147 -2.61 -15.98 14.16
N LYS A 148 -1.95 -16.75 13.27
CA LYS A 148 -0.53 -17.08 13.42
C LYS A 148 0.40 -15.97 12.91
N GLY A 149 -0.08 -15.15 11.97
CA GLY A 149 0.73 -14.16 11.25
C GLY A 149 1.72 -14.81 10.28
N LEU A 150 2.43 -13.96 9.53
CA LEU A 150 3.50 -14.36 8.61
C LEU A 150 4.89 -14.34 9.26
N ASN A 151 5.00 -13.81 10.48
CA ASN A 151 6.26 -13.71 11.23
C ASN A 151 7.38 -13.07 10.38
N LEU A 152 7.11 -11.91 9.78
CA LEU A 152 8.06 -11.15 8.96
C LEU A 152 9.16 -10.51 9.83
N THR A 153 10.24 -10.06 9.20
CA THR A 153 11.29 -9.32 9.87
C THR A 153 10.83 -7.91 10.26
N GLU A 154 11.49 -7.32 11.26
CA GLU A 154 11.13 -5.98 11.74
C GLU A 154 11.29 -4.90 10.66
N GLU A 155 12.28 -5.01 9.78
CA GLU A 155 12.54 -4.01 8.74
C GLU A 155 11.43 -3.98 7.69
N VAL A 156 10.89 -5.14 7.33
CA VAL A 156 9.76 -5.23 6.40
C VAL A 156 8.51 -4.61 7.04
N LEU A 157 8.23 -4.92 8.30
CA LEU A 157 7.11 -4.35 9.03
C LEU A 157 7.26 -2.84 9.23
N ASP A 158 8.44 -2.36 9.56
CA ASP A 158 8.74 -0.93 9.73
C ASP A 158 8.55 -0.15 8.42
N GLY A 159 9.08 -0.68 7.30
CA GLY A 159 8.85 -0.10 5.98
C GLY A 159 7.37 -0.04 5.60
N ILE A 160 6.62 -1.12 5.87
CA ILE A 160 5.17 -1.18 5.61
C ILE A 160 4.41 -0.22 6.54
N LEU A 161 4.86 0.01 7.77
CA LEU A 161 4.17 0.92 8.68
C LEU A 161 4.34 2.38 8.23
N TYR A 162 5.54 2.76 7.78
CA TYR A 162 5.88 4.16 7.50
C TYR A 162 5.86 4.54 6.01
N HIS A 163 5.37 3.66 5.12
CA HIS A 163 5.27 3.96 3.69
C HIS A 163 4.27 5.09 3.39
N SER A 164 3.21 5.23 4.19
CA SER A 164 2.10 6.14 3.87
C SER A 164 2.42 7.59 4.23
N GLY A 165 1.80 8.51 3.49
CA GLY A 165 1.71 9.93 3.86
C GLY A 165 2.70 10.87 3.15
N PHE A 166 2.29 12.13 3.03
CA PHE A 166 3.05 13.22 2.40
C PHE A 166 3.64 14.20 3.42
N SER A 167 3.25 14.15 4.69
CA SER A 167 3.76 15.03 5.74
C SER A 167 5.16 14.61 6.21
N SER A 168 6.02 15.62 6.33
CA SER A 168 7.44 15.53 6.66
C SER A 168 7.68 15.82 8.14
N LYS A 169 8.08 14.82 8.93
CA LYS A 169 9.28 14.86 9.81
C LYS A 169 9.42 13.64 10.73
N ASP A 170 8.32 13.04 11.20
CA ASP A 170 8.39 12.08 12.31
C ASP A 170 7.99 10.63 11.95
N ASP A 171 7.27 10.41 10.84
CA ASP A 171 6.85 9.09 10.37
C ASP A 171 7.73 8.62 9.20
N ILE A 172 8.96 8.21 9.52
CA ILE A 172 9.97 7.78 8.54
C ILE A 172 10.44 6.37 8.88
N ALA A 173 10.49 5.49 7.87
CA ALA A 173 11.07 4.17 8.02
C ALA A 173 12.54 4.26 8.43
N SER A 174 12.96 3.34 9.29
CA SER A 174 14.33 3.23 9.80
C SER A 174 15.35 2.91 8.70
N THR A 175 14.92 2.22 7.65
CA THR A 175 15.75 1.83 6.50
C THR A 175 15.58 2.80 5.32
N LEU A 176 16.64 2.98 4.53
CA LEU A 176 16.55 3.73 3.28
C LEU A 176 15.61 3.03 2.29
N GLU A 177 15.57 1.70 2.32
CA GLU A 177 14.67 0.87 1.53
C GLU A 177 13.20 1.18 1.80
N GLY A 178 12.80 1.28 3.08
CA GLY A 178 11.44 1.69 3.44
C GLY A 178 11.10 3.11 3.00
N GLN A 179 12.07 4.02 3.09
CA GLN A 179 11.91 5.39 2.57
C GLN A 179 11.76 5.41 1.05
N VAL A 180 12.51 4.60 0.30
CA VAL A 180 12.36 4.48 -1.16
C VAL A 180 10.95 4.00 -1.52
N VAL A 181 10.39 3.04 -0.80
CA VAL A 181 9.00 2.59 -1.05
C VAL A 181 8.01 3.73 -0.83
N LYS A 182 8.20 4.55 0.22
CA LYS A 182 7.36 5.75 0.44
C LYS A 182 7.39 6.71 -0.74
N TYR A 183 8.56 7.03 -1.30
CA TYR A 183 8.62 7.91 -2.48
C TYR A 183 8.04 7.23 -3.73
N SER A 184 8.29 5.93 -3.89
CA SER A 184 7.79 5.17 -5.05
C SER A 184 6.27 5.08 -5.07
N ASP A 185 5.64 4.90 -3.91
CA ASP A 185 4.18 4.94 -3.78
C ASP A 185 3.62 6.31 -4.16
N LYS A 186 4.23 7.41 -3.70
CA LYS A 186 3.84 8.77 -4.10
C LYS A 186 3.95 8.99 -5.62
N ILE A 187 5.04 8.51 -6.23
CA ILE A 187 5.31 8.64 -7.66
C ILE A 187 4.27 7.84 -8.47
N ALA A 188 4.02 6.59 -8.10
CA ALA A 188 3.05 5.73 -8.75
C ALA A 188 1.64 6.30 -8.62
N TYR A 189 1.21 6.61 -7.40
CA TYR A 189 -0.12 7.10 -7.06
C TYR A 189 -0.54 8.28 -7.94
N VAL A 190 0.26 9.36 -7.96
CA VAL A 190 -0.11 10.59 -8.68
C VAL A 190 -0.20 10.35 -10.18
N ASN A 191 0.70 9.56 -10.75
CA ASN A 191 0.70 9.32 -12.20
C ASN A 191 -0.43 8.38 -12.64
N HIS A 192 -0.78 7.39 -11.81
CA HIS A 192 -1.86 6.46 -12.12
C HIS A 192 -3.22 7.13 -12.03
N ASP A 193 -3.40 8.00 -11.04
CA ASP A 193 -4.62 8.79 -10.90
C ASP A 193 -4.84 9.71 -12.11
N ILE A 194 -3.77 10.28 -12.66
CA ILE A 194 -3.84 11.09 -13.88
C ILE A 194 -4.31 10.23 -15.05
N ASP A 195 -3.69 9.08 -15.26
CA ASP A 195 -4.07 8.16 -16.35
C ASP A 195 -5.54 7.71 -16.22
N ASP A 196 -5.96 7.30 -15.02
CA ASP A 196 -7.31 6.82 -14.75
C ASP A 196 -8.34 7.94 -14.91
N SER A 197 -8.01 9.16 -14.49
CA SER A 197 -8.86 10.34 -14.67
C SER A 197 -9.02 10.70 -16.15
N ILE A 198 -7.94 10.62 -16.93
CA ILE A 198 -7.98 10.85 -18.39
C ILE A 198 -8.84 9.78 -19.07
N ARG A 199 -8.64 8.50 -18.73
CA ARG A 199 -9.46 7.39 -19.27
C ARG A 199 -10.94 7.51 -18.91
N ALA A 200 -11.24 8.01 -17.72
CA ALA A 200 -12.60 8.27 -17.27
C ALA A 200 -13.23 9.53 -17.91
N GLY A 201 -12.47 10.30 -18.68
CA GLY A 201 -12.91 11.57 -19.27
C GLY A 201 -13.10 12.70 -18.25
N LEU A 202 -12.52 12.55 -17.05
CA LEU A 202 -12.59 13.53 -15.96
C LEU A 202 -11.48 14.57 -16.03
N LEU A 203 -10.42 14.29 -16.79
CA LEU A 203 -9.25 15.14 -16.93
C LEU A 203 -8.75 15.10 -18.38
N ASN A 204 -8.33 16.23 -18.92
CA ASN A 204 -7.48 16.26 -20.12
C ASN A 204 -6.05 16.61 -19.72
N GLU A 205 -5.06 16.09 -20.43
CA GLU A 205 -3.65 16.42 -20.16
C GLU A 205 -3.38 17.93 -20.19
N LYS A 206 -4.12 18.67 -21.02
CA LYS A 206 -4.03 20.13 -21.14
C LYS A 206 -4.55 20.89 -19.92
N ASP A 207 -5.34 20.23 -19.07
CA ASP A 207 -5.89 20.82 -17.85
C ASP A 207 -4.83 20.88 -16.75
N ILE A 208 -3.79 20.04 -16.83
CA ILE A 208 -2.67 20.06 -15.88
C ILE A 208 -1.87 21.34 -16.09
N PRO A 209 -1.62 22.15 -15.04
CA PRO A 209 -0.93 23.42 -15.19
C PRO A 209 0.45 23.27 -15.85
N LYS A 210 0.70 24.07 -16.90
CA LYS A 210 1.92 23.98 -17.71
C LYS A 210 3.21 24.10 -16.89
N TYR A 211 3.23 24.94 -15.86
CA TYR A 211 4.39 25.10 -14.99
C TYR A 211 4.75 23.83 -14.19
N ILE A 212 3.81 22.90 -14.01
CA ILE A 212 4.06 21.59 -13.41
C ILE A 212 4.64 20.65 -14.47
N LEU A 213 4.04 20.62 -15.67
CA LEU A 213 4.49 19.79 -16.79
C LEU A 213 5.89 20.17 -17.26
N ASP A 214 6.25 21.46 -17.27
CA ASP A 214 7.60 21.95 -17.60
C ASP A 214 8.68 21.45 -16.62
N VAL A 215 8.28 21.02 -15.42
CA VAL A 215 9.19 20.49 -14.39
C VAL A 215 9.19 18.97 -14.38
N LEU A 216 8.01 18.35 -14.43
CA LEU A 216 7.87 16.90 -14.25
C LEU A 216 7.87 16.15 -15.57
N GLY A 217 7.36 16.71 -16.66
CA GLY A 217 7.19 16.03 -17.95
C GLY A 217 5.75 16.06 -18.45
N TYR A 218 5.59 15.95 -19.76
CA TYR A 218 4.31 16.08 -20.45
C TYR A 218 3.61 14.73 -20.58
N SER A 219 4.36 13.65 -20.77
CA SER A 219 3.82 12.28 -20.81
C SER A 219 3.94 11.55 -19.47
N HIS A 220 3.17 10.48 -19.32
CA HIS A 220 3.29 9.56 -18.18
C HIS A 220 4.73 9.07 -17.98
N SER A 221 5.36 8.58 -19.05
CA SER A 221 6.72 8.04 -19.00
C SER A 221 7.77 9.09 -18.65
N GLU A 222 7.65 10.31 -19.19
CA GLU A 222 8.55 11.41 -18.83
C GLU A 222 8.44 11.78 -17.35
N ARG A 223 7.21 11.87 -16.80
CA ARG A 223 6.99 12.17 -15.38
C ARG A 223 7.63 11.14 -14.46
N ILE A 224 7.42 9.86 -14.75
CA ILE A 224 8.05 8.78 -13.98
C ILE A 224 9.57 8.85 -14.09
N ASP A 225 10.11 9.00 -15.29
CA ASP A 225 11.57 9.07 -15.52
C ASP A 225 12.22 10.25 -14.78
N THR A 226 11.63 11.44 -14.85
CA THR A 226 12.12 12.63 -14.13
C THR A 226 12.10 12.42 -12.63
N LEU A 227 10.99 11.92 -12.07
CA LEU A 227 10.85 11.68 -10.63
C LEU A 227 11.83 10.60 -10.12
N VAL A 228 11.99 9.51 -10.87
CA VAL A 228 12.90 8.41 -10.53
C VAL A 228 14.35 8.87 -10.57
N LYS A 229 14.77 9.54 -11.65
CA LYS A 229 16.14 10.05 -11.79
C LYS A 229 16.47 11.05 -10.69
N ASP A 230 15.59 12.02 -10.44
CA ASP A 230 15.79 13.02 -9.41
C ASP A 230 15.90 12.37 -8.02
N CYS A 231 15.04 11.40 -7.70
CA CYS A 231 15.11 10.68 -6.43
C CYS A 231 16.45 9.96 -6.26
N ILE A 232 16.96 9.28 -7.30
CA ILE A 232 18.24 8.59 -7.27
C ILE A 232 19.39 9.58 -7.05
N TYR A 233 19.54 10.59 -7.92
CA TYR A 233 20.68 11.50 -7.86
C TYR A 233 20.67 12.36 -6.60
N SER A 234 19.51 12.91 -6.23
CA SER A 234 19.36 13.73 -5.03
C SER A 234 19.65 12.92 -3.77
N THR A 235 19.22 11.67 -3.70
CA THR A 235 19.51 10.79 -2.56
C THR A 235 20.99 10.43 -2.49
N ILE A 236 21.63 10.10 -3.61
CA ILE A 236 23.07 9.82 -3.64
C ILE A 236 23.87 11.02 -3.13
N ASP A 237 23.56 12.23 -3.59
CA ASP A 237 24.25 13.44 -3.16
C ASP A 237 23.96 13.77 -1.68
N ASN A 238 22.73 13.54 -1.21
CA ASN A 238 22.37 13.69 0.20
C ASN A 238 23.18 12.75 1.10
N ILE A 239 23.34 11.49 0.70
CA ILE A 239 24.14 10.49 1.42
C ILE A 239 25.63 10.88 1.43
N LYS A 240 26.19 11.34 0.30
CA LYS A 240 27.58 11.84 0.23
C LYS A 240 27.83 13.02 1.16
N ASN A 241 26.81 13.87 1.36
CA ASN A 241 26.86 15.00 2.29
C ASN A 241 26.61 14.59 3.76
N GLY A 242 26.59 13.29 4.06
CA GLY A 242 26.47 12.74 5.41
C GLY A 242 25.04 12.56 5.91
N ASN A 243 24.04 12.85 5.09
CA ASN A 243 22.63 12.72 5.46
C ASN A 243 22.02 11.47 4.83
N LYS A 244 21.90 10.39 5.62
CA LYS A 244 21.33 9.10 5.20
C LYS A 244 19.79 9.17 5.12
N ARG A 245 19.26 9.92 4.16
CA ARG A 245 17.82 10.05 3.89
C ARG A 245 17.53 10.06 2.39
N VAL A 246 16.43 9.42 2.02
CA VAL A 246 15.88 9.49 0.65
C VAL A 246 15.18 10.84 0.48
N ILE A 247 15.50 11.55 -0.60
CA ILE A 247 14.95 12.86 -0.91
C ILE A 247 14.64 13.02 -2.40
N LEU A 248 13.80 13.99 -2.69
CA LEU A 248 13.71 14.63 -4.01
C LEU A 248 14.42 16.00 -3.92
N SER A 249 14.84 16.55 -5.05
CA SER A 249 15.27 17.95 -5.08
C SER A 249 14.08 18.87 -4.78
N GLU A 250 14.35 20.03 -4.17
CA GLU A 250 13.30 20.98 -3.76
C GLU A 250 12.37 21.34 -4.94
N ARG A 251 12.94 21.56 -6.13
CA ARG A 251 12.18 21.88 -7.34
C ARG A 251 11.19 20.76 -7.71
N ILE A 252 11.63 19.50 -7.66
CA ILE A 252 10.82 18.34 -8.03
C ILE A 252 9.79 18.04 -6.95
N GLU A 253 10.16 18.11 -5.67
CA GLU A 253 9.24 17.89 -4.55
C GLU A 253 8.08 18.90 -4.56
N VAL A 254 8.39 20.19 -4.75
CA VAL A 254 7.37 21.24 -4.86
C VAL A 254 6.45 21.00 -6.05
N ALA A 255 6.98 20.60 -7.21
CA ALA A 255 6.16 20.31 -8.39
C ALA A 255 5.25 19.09 -8.18
N LEU A 256 5.75 18.02 -7.56
CA LEU A 256 4.96 16.83 -7.23
C LEU A 256 3.85 17.17 -6.23
N GLN A 257 4.14 17.98 -5.21
CA GLN A 257 3.14 18.44 -4.25
C GLN A 257 2.03 19.25 -4.92
N LYS A 258 2.40 20.17 -5.83
CA LYS A 258 1.43 20.97 -6.58
C LYS A 258 0.58 20.08 -7.51
N LEU A 259 1.18 19.09 -8.17
CA LEU A 259 0.45 18.14 -9.01
C LEU A 259 -0.59 17.36 -8.20
N ARG A 260 -0.19 16.87 -7.03
CA ARG A 260 -1.11 16.17 -6.11
C ARG A 260 -2.26 17.07 -5.66
N ASN A 261 -1.98 18.32 -5.29
CA ASN A 261 -3.01 19.26 -4.85
C ASN A 261 -4.01 19.55 -5.98
N PHE A 262 -3.50 19.75 -7.20
CA PHE A 262 -4.33 19.88 -8.40
C PHE A 262 -5.25 18.67 -8.58
N MET A 263 -4.71 17.44 -8.49
CA MET A 263 -5.52 16.22 -8.60
C MET A 263 -6.58 16.14 -7.49
N PHE A 264 -6.23 16.54 -6.27
CA PHE A 264 -7.15 16.51 -5.14
C PHE A 264 -8.34 17.45 -5.33
N GLU A 265 -8.09 18.68 -5.74
CA GLU A 265 -9.12 19.70 -5.97
C GLU A 265 -10.02 19.34 -7.16
N ASN A 266 -9.45 18.84 -8.26
CA ASN A 266 -10.18 18.66 -9.52
C ASN A 266 -10.84 17.28 -9.66
N ILE A 267 -10.25 16.23 -9.09
CA ILE A 267 -10.73 14.84 -9.25
C ILE A 267 -11.36 14.33 -7.97
N TYR A 268 -10.63 14.42 -6.85
CA TYR A 268 -11.08 13.84 -5.59
C TYR A 268 -12.26 14.58 -4.98
N GLN A 269 -12.27 15.92 -5.06
CA GLN A 269 -13.40 16.74 -4.59
C GLN A 269 -14.51 16.92 -5.63
N GLY A 270 -14.32 16.46 -6.86
CA GLY A 270 -15.30 16.59 -7.94
C GLY A 270 -16.64 15.89 -7.63
N ASP A 271 -17.73 16.50 -8.10
CA ASP A 271 -19.10 16.04 -7.88
C ASP A 271 -19.43 14.72 -8.59
N ILE A 272 -18.77 14.45 -9.72
CA ILE A 272 -19.07 13.29 -10.59
C ILE A 272 -18.90 11.97 -9.83
N LEU A 273 -17.86 11.87 -9.00
CA LEU A 273 -17.55 10.67 -8.24
C LEU A 273 -18.24 10.65 -6.87
N LYS A 274 -18.86 11.75 -6.44
CA LYS A 274 -19.48 11.87 -5.11
C LYS A 274 -20.60 10.85 -4.90
N VAL A 275 -21.47 10.68 -5.89
CA VAL A 275 -22.61 9.75 -5.82
C VAL A 275 -22.13 8.31 -5.58
N GLU A 276 -21.14 7.87 -6.34
CA GLU A 276 -20.59 6.51 -6.24
C GLU A 276 -19.80 6.31 -4.94
N ARG A 277 -19.05 7.33 -4.49
CA ARG A 277 -18.42 7.33 -3.17
C ARG A 277 -19.45 7.19 -2.04
N ASP A 278 -20.53 7.96 -2.08
CA ASP A 278 -21.57 7.94 -1.04
C ASP A 278 -22.29 6.58 -1.01
N LYS A 279 -22.55 5.96 -2.17
CA LYS A 279 -23.07 4.59 -2.24
C LYS A 279 -22.11 3.57 -1.63
N ALA A 280 -20.81 3.65 -1.94
CA ALA A 280 -19.81 2.75 -1.37
C ALA A 280 -19.71 2.89 0.15
N LYS A 281 -19.70 4.14 0.66
CA LYS A 281 -19.74 4.43 2.10
C LYS A 281 -21.00 3.86 2.75
N PHE A 282 -22.16 4.05 2.12
CA PHE A 282 -23.42 3.50 2.60
C PHE A 282 -23.38 1.97 2.70
N VAL A 283 -22.95 1.28 1.64
CA VAL A 283 -22.80 -0.18 1.62
C VAL A 283 -21.93 -0.65 2.80
N LEU A 284 -20.75 -0.06 2.96
CA LEU A 284 -19.81 -0.47 3.99
C LEU A 284 -20.37 -0.25 5.40
N ARG A 285 -21.03 0.90 5.65
CA ARG A 285 -21.68 1.19 6.94
C ARG A 285 -22.78 0.19 7.26
N GLN A 286 -23.60 -0.18 6.27
CA GLN A 286 -24.66 -1.18 6.49
C GLN A 286 -24.07 -2.56 6.81
N VAL A 287 -23.08 -3.01 6.03
CA VAL A 287 -22.39 -4.29 6.31
C VAL A 287 -21.74 -4.28 7.70
N PHE A 288 -21.09 -3.18 8.10
CA PHE A 288 -20.53 -3.02 9.44
C PHE A 288 -21.60 -3.11 10.54
N ASN A 289 -22.68 -2.34 10.41
CA ASN A 289 -23.78 -2.34 11.37
C ASN A 289 -24.47 -3.70 11.48
N TYR A 290 -24.57 -4.46 10.39
CA TYR A 290 -25.11 -5.80 10.40
C TYR A 290 -24.30 -6.72 11.32
N PHE A 291 -22.97 -6.74 11.18
CA PHE A 291 -22.11 -7.62 11.98
C PHE A 291 -21.92 -7.14 13.42
N LEU A 292 -22.09 -5.84 13.71
CA LEU A 292 -22.21 -5.38 15.10
C LEU A 292 -23.44 -5.99 15.79
N LYS A 293 -24.58 -6.05 15.09
CA LYS A 293 -25.83 -6.61 15.64
C LYS A 293 -25.84 -8.13 15.64
N ASN A 294 -25.14 -8.75 14.69
CA ASN A 294 -25.14 -10.20 14.45
C ASN A 294 -23.71 -10.77 14.42
N PRO A 295 -22.92 -10.65 15.50
CA PRO A 295 -21.52 -11.08 15.47
C PRO A 295 -21.38 -12.57 15.16
N LYS A 296 -22.35 -13.40 15.57
CA LYS A 296 -22.39 -14.86 15.34
C LYS A 296 -22.39 -15.26 13.86
N GLU A 297 -22.73 -14.36 12.95
CA GLU A 297 -22.69 -14.58 11.50
C GLU A 297 -21.26 -14.45 10.93
N MET A 298 -20.31 -13.93 11.71
CA MET A 298 -18.90 -13.91 11.32
C MET A 298 -18.25 -15.27 11.50
N PRO A 299 -17.21 -15.60 10.70
CA PRO A 299 -16.41 -16.81 10.90
C PRO A 299 -15.84 -16.90 12.32
N SER A 300 -15.72 -18.14 12.85
CA SER A 300 -15.26 -18.42 14.22
C SER A 300 -13.94 -17.74 14.60
N PHE A 301 -13.03 -17.59 13.64
CA PHE A 301 -11.78 -16.86 13.84
C PHE A 301 -12.00 -15.41 14.31
N TYR A 302 -12.93 -14.68 13.70
CA TYR A 302 -13.23 -13.29 14.08
C TYR A 302 -14.06 -13.21 15.36
N LEU A 303 -14.86 -14.23 15.67
CA LEU A 303 -15.54 -14.33 16.97
C LEU A 303 -14.53 -14.41 18.12
N ASN A 304 -13.41 -15.10 17.94
CA ASN A 304 -12.35 -15.11 18.95
C ASN A 304 -11.77 -13.70 19.14
N ILE A 305 -11.55 -12.96 18.05
CA ILE A 305 -11.09 -11.55 18.14
C ILE A 305 -12.14 -10.68 18.85
N VAL A 306 -13.44 -10.89 18.62
CA VAL A 306 -14.49 -10.17 19.34
C VAL A 306 -14.39 -10.40 20.85
N ASN A 307 -14.11 -11.64 21.27
CA ASN A 307 -13.95 -11.96 22.69
C ASN A 307 -12.67 -11.37 23.30
N ASP A 308 -11.57 -11.38 22.54
CA ASP A 308 -10.25 -10.98 23.03
C ASP A 308 -9.97 -9.46 22.94
N GLU A 309 -10.43 -8.82 21.86
CA GLU A 309 -10.11 -7.44 21.49
C GLU A 309 -11.36 -6.55 21.32
N GLY A 310 -12.55 -7.12 21.47
CA GLY A 310 -13.82 -6.41 21.45
C GLY A 310 -14.55 -6.41 20.10
N LEU A 311 -15.85 -6.15 20.16
CA LEU A 311 -16.79 -6.27 19.04
C LEU A 311 -16.39 -5.42 17.82
N HIS A 312 -16.09 -4.13 18.03
CA HIS A 312 -15.75 -3.22 16.93
C HIS A 312 -14.49 -3.66 16.19
N GLN A 313 -13.47 -4.14 16.90
CA GLN A 313 -12.22 -4.60 16.29
C GLN A 313 -12.44 -5.88 15.48
N GLY A 314 -13.14 -6.88 16.05
CA GLY A 314 -13.41 -8.13 15.33
C GLY A 314 -14.23 -7.92 14.05
N VAL A 315 -15.21 -7.00 14.08
CA VAL A 315 -15.99 -6.62 12.89
C VAL A 315 -15.13 -5.87 11.87
N ALA A 316 -14.29 -4.93 12.30
CA ALA A 316 -13.39 -4.21 11.40
C ALA A 316 -12.34 -5.11 10.74
N ASP A 317 -11.79 -6.08 11.47
CA ASP A 317 -10.85 -7.06 10.91
C ASP A 317 -11.51 -7.92 9.84
N TYR A 318 -12.76 -8.34 10.07
CA TYR A 318 -13.51 -9.11 9.08
C TYR A 318 -13.80 -8.29 7.83
N ILE A 319 -14.25 -7.05 7.99
CA ILE A 319 -14.66 -6.17 6.89
C ILE A 319 -13.46 -5.65 6.09
N SER A 320 -12.38 -5.24 6.76
CA SER A 320 -11.16 -4.81 6.06
C SER A 320 -10.54 -5.94 5.23
N GLY A 321 -10.73 -7.19 5.66
CA GLY A 321 -10.33 -8.39 4.91
C GLY A 321 -11.15 -8.70 3.66
N MET A 322 -12.26 -8.00 3.39
CA MET A 322 -13.12 -8.25 2.23
C MET A 322 -12.56 -7.63 0.94
N SER A 323 -12.84 -8.26 -0.19
CA SER A 323 -12.76 -7.59 -1.50
C SER A 323 -14.00 -6.73 -1.75
N ASP A 324 -13.92 -5.84 -2.74
CA ASP A 324 -15.04 -4.95 -3.10
C ASP A 324 -16.26 -5.78 -3.53
N ASP A 325 -16.06 -6.76 -4.41
CA ASP A 325 -17.13 -7.61 -4.92
C ASP A 325 -17.76 -8.47 -3.81
N TYR A 326 -16.96 -8.94 -2.85
CA TYR A 326 -17.49 -9.73 -1.73
C TYR A 326 -18.30 -8.87 -0.76
N CYS A 327 -17.85 -7.63 -0.50
CA CYS A 327 -18.61 -6.68 0.30
C CYS A 327 -19.97 -6.35 -0.34
N LEU A 328 -19.98 -6.08 -1.64
CA LEU A 328 -21.21 -5.86 -2.42
C LEU A 328 -22.11 -7.10 -2.43
N PHE A 329 -21.55 -8.30 -2.60
CA PHE A 329 -22.30 -9.55 -2.52
C PHE A 329 -22.99 -9.71 -1.16
N LEU A 330 -22.26 -9.47 -0.06
CA LEU A 330 -22.82 -9.56 1.30
C LEU A 330 -23.93 -8.53 1.50
N PHE A 331 -23.70 -7.29 1.09
CA PHE A 331 -24.72 -6.25 1.15
C PHE A 331 -26.01 -6.67 0.42
N ASN A 332 -25.89 -7.15 -0.82
CA ASN A 332 -27.03 -7.64 -1.60
C ASN A 332 -27.72 -8.83 -0.91
N LYS A 333 -26.95 -9.78 -0.36
CA LYS A 333 -27.51 -10.94 0.34
C LYS A 333 -28.30 -10.54 1.59
N ILE A 334 -27.84 -9.54 2.33
CA ILE A 334 -28.40 -9.13 3.62
C ILE A 334 -29.59 -8.19 3.44
N TYR A 335 -29.47 -7.19 2.55
CA TYR A 335 -30.37 -6.06 2.51
C TYR A 335 -31.29 -6.02 1.29
N VAL A 336 -30.94 -6.69 0.19
CA VAL A 336 -31.74 -6.66 -1.04
C VAL A 336 -32.74 -7.82 -1.04
N PRO A 337 -34.06 -7.55 -1.08
CA PRO A 337 -35.08 -8.60 -1.12
C PRO A 337 -34.89 -9.51 -2.34
N LYS A 338 -35.08 -10.81 -2.14
CA LYS A 338 -35.12 -11.78 -3.23
C LYS A 338 -36.58 -12.13 -3.52
N PHE A 339 -36.94 -12.26 -4.79
CA PHE A 339 -38.23 -12.82 -5.17
C PHE A 339 -38.30 -14.26 -4.65
N VAL A 340 -39.20 -14.49 -3.69
CA VAL A 340 -39.50 -15.84 -3.18
C VAL A 340 -40.82 -16.25 -3.82
N PHE A 341 -40.75 -17.18 -4.78
CA PHE A 341 -41.94 -17.88 -5.25
C PHE A 341 -42.23 -19.00 -4.26
N TYR A 342 -43.39 -18.93 -3.60
CA TYR A 342 -43.88 -19.97 -2.69
C TYR A 342 -44.50 -21.13 -3.47
#